data_AF-A0A9W6V798-F1
#
_entry.id   AF-A0A9W6V798-F1
#
_cell.length_a   1.000
_cell.length_b   1.000
_cell.length_c   1.000
_cell.angle_alpha   90.00
_cell.angle_beta   90.00
_cell.angle_gamma   90.00
#
_symmetry.space_group_name_H-M   'P 1'
#
loop_
_entity.id
_entity.type
_entity.pdbx_description
1 polymer ?
#
loop_
_entity_poly.entity_id
_entity_poly.type
_entity_poly.pdbx_seq_one_letter_code
_entity_poly.pdbx_strand_id
1 'polypeptide(L)'
;MDWDAGAVKWLGVLGLIAVVTLVAVSHRDLGSVLALWLSGKQTSGATLWGLSMVWWGRVGKLLQFLAGCVVVLDLVGPERLRAVGARATAKVGDFQAWRSRMREIRELLELQRAISGWLITRVGSISKVNGDTRRWQPVGPGRWYLPEQPWFTAAMIDDLRATVLSRLPQEHTCAHVHPQELCTTQVEYVFTQVTAFVRDGLPPRERELIDQREAVFRVEKHGCTAIVVTFLALFAGWATFIVHGALTGTLSEWFAIIGPLGAIALFLAAVFMVIGERELPLGLILRGTVVASVTTATAKVLDHTAPGHQLRWLGFLLFVTGFGLDLLSS
;
A
#
# COMPACT_ATOMS: atom_id res chain seq x y z
N MET A 1 22.45 -17.18 -2.51
CA MET A 1 23.17 -16.31 -1.53
C MET A 1 23.21 -17.11 -0.26
N ASP A 2 24.21 -17.99 -0.18
CA ASP A 2 24.32 -18.97 0.89
C ASP A 2 24.92 -18.27 2.10
N TRP A 3 24.07 -18.07 3.11
CA TRP A 3 24.52 -17.58 4.40
C TRP A 3 25.46 -18.62 4.98
N ASP A 4 26.74 -18.27 5.06
CA ASP A 4 27.78 -19.13 5.61
C ASP A 4 27.34 -19.63 6.98
N ALA A 5 27.31 -20.94 7.17
CA ALA A 5 26.83 -21.55 8.42
C ALA A 5 27.61 -21.08 9.66
N GLY A 6 28.79 -20.48 9.46
CA GLY A 6 29.57 -19.79 10.47
C GLY A 6 28.94 -18.47 10.97
N ALA A 7 28.30 -17.68 10.12
CA ALA A 7 27.71 -16.39 10.49
C ALA A 7 26.52 -16.56 11.45
N VAL A 8 25.72 -17.61 11.25
CA VAL A 8 24.59 -17.94 12.14
C VAL A 8 25.08 -18.36 13.53
N LYS A 9 26.21 -19.06 13.62
CA LYS A 9 26.83 -19.43 14.91
C LYS A 9 27.34 -18.20 15.67
N TRP A 10 27.99 -17.27 14.99
CA TRP A 10 28.49 -16.04 15.61
C TRP A 10 27.38 -15.11 16.09
N LEU A 11 26.28 -14.99 15.35
CA LEU A 11 25.09 -14.27 15.81
C LEU A 11 24.49 -14.92 17.07
N GLY A 12 24.46 -16.24 17.15
CA GLY A 12 24.03 -16.96 18.35
C GLY A 12 24.92 -16.69 19.57
N VAL A 13 26.25 -16.70 19.38
CA VAL A 13 27.22 -16.42 20.45
C VAL A 13 27.14 -14.97 20.92
N LEU A 14 27.05 -13.99 20.01
CA LEU A 14 26.90 -12.58 20.37
C LEU A 14 25.56 -12.31 21.06
N GLY A 15 24.48 -12.96 20.61
CA GLY A 15 23.19 -12.91 21.28
C GLY A 15 23.25 -13.48 22.70
N LEU A 16 23.93 -14.61 22.89
CA LEU A 16 24.12 -15.23 24.20
C LEU A 16 24.93 -14.32 25.13
N ILE A 17 26.04 -13.73 24.65
CA ILE A 17 26.86 -12.79 25.43
C ILE A 17 26.02 -11.57 25.81
N ALA A 18 25.28 -10.98 24.87
CA ALA A 18 24.42 -9.84 25.16
C ALA A 18 23.35 -10.17 26.20
N VAL A 19 22.73 -11.35 26.12
CA VAL A 19 21.75 -11.82 27.13
C VAL A 19 22.41 -12.03 28.48
N VAL A 20 23.58 -12.67 28.55
CA VAL A 20 24.31 -12.91 29.80
C VAL A 20 24.77 -11.59 30.44
N THR A 21 25.31 -10.65 29.65
CA THR A 21 25.70 -9.33 30.14
C THR A 21 24.48 -8.53 30.59
N LEU A 22 23.37 -8.58 29.84
CA LEU A 22 22.11 -7.97 30.25
C LEU A 22 21.64 -8.55 31.59
N VAL A 23 21.56 -9.88 31.71
CA VAL A 23 21.17 -10.58 32.95
C VAL A 23 22.09 -10.25 34.13
N ALA A 24 23.41 -10.20 33.91
CA ALA A 24 24.39 -9.90 34.94
C ALA A 24 24.28 -8.44 35.46
N VAL A 25 24.11 -7.47 34.55
CA VAL A 25 23.88 -6.06 34.90
C VAL A 25 22.50 -5.88 35.54
N SER A 26 21.54 -6.68 35.12
CA SER A 26 20.15 -6.65 35.61
C SER A 26 19.96 -7.21 37.01
N HIS A 27 20.90 -8.02 37.50
CA HIS A 27 20.67 -8.90 38.65
C HIS A 27 20.49 -8.15 39.98
N ARG A 28 21.03 -6.92 40.10
CA ARG A 28 20.93 -6.12 41.33
C ARG A 28 19.54 -5.49 41.51
N ASP A 29 19.03 -4.84 40.47
CA ASP A 29 17.70 -4.22 40.51
C ASP A 29 16.59 -5.28 40.54
N LEU A 30 16.77 -6.39 39.80
CA LEU A 30 15.81 -7.48 39.83
C LEU A 30 15.72 -8.11 41.23
N GLY A 31 16.86 -8.27 41.92
CA GLY A 31 16.91 -8.84 43.26
C GLY A 31 16.18 -7.97 44.30
N SER A 32 16.30 -6.64 44.21
CA SER A 32 15.62 -5.72 45.15
C SER A 32 14.11 -5.69 44.91
N VAL A 33 13.67 -5.66 43.65
CA VAL A 33 12.25 -5.73 43.27
C VAL A 33 11.65 -7.09 43.69
N LEU A 34 12.37 -8.18 43.46
CA LEU A 34 11.92 -9.53 43.85
C LEU A 34 11.82 -9.66 45.37
N ALA A 35 12.79 -9.14 46.13
CA ALA A 35 12.74 -9.12 47.59
C ALA A 35 11.57 -8.29 48.11
N LEU A 36 11.28 -7.15 47.47
CA LEU A 36 10.12 -6.31 47.79
C LEU A 36 8.81 -7.07 47.53
N TRP A 37 8.69 -7.72 46.38
CA TRP A 37 7.53 -8.53 46.00
C TRP A 37 7.32 -9.72 46.95
N LEU A 38 8.37 -10.49 47.25
CA LEU A 38 8.33 -11.61 48.20
C LEU A 38 7.97 -11.19 49.63
N SER A 39 8.21 -9.92 49.99
CA SER A 39 7.79 -9.37 51.29
C SER A 39 6.29 -9.01 51.36
N GLY A 40 5.54 -9.20 50.27
CA GLY A 40 4.11 -8.85 50.18
C GLY A 40 3.85 -7.34 50.05
N LYS A 41 4.88 -6.54 49.79
CA LYS A 41 4.75 -5.09 49.56
C LYS A 41 4.45 -4.81 48.10
N GLN A 42 3.62 -3.79 47.86
CA GLN A 42 3.27 -3.36 46.52
C GLN A 42 4.52 -2.84 45.79
N THR A 43 4.78 -3.33 44.58
CA THR A 43 5.95 -2.98 43.76
C THR A 43 5.72 -1.77 42.85
N SER A 44 4.52 -1.18 42.86
CA SER A 44 4.12 -0.08 41.98
C SER A 44 5.02 1.16 42.06
N GLY A 45 5.61 1.44 43.22
CA GLY A 45 6.56 2.53 43.44
C GLY A 45 8.03 2.20 43.14
N ALA A 46 8.35 0.94 42.84
CA ALA A 46 9.70 0.53 42.51
C ALA A 46 10.03 0.80 41.04
N THR A 47 11.32 0.93 40.76
CA THR A 47 11.86 1.04 39.40
C THR A 47 12.77 -0.17 39.11
N LEU A 48 12.67 -0.70 37.90
CA LEU A 48 13.54 -1.75 37.37
C LEU A 48 14.21 -1.18 36.12
N TRP A 49 15.55 -1.11 36.12
CA TRP A 49 16.37 -0.49 35.07
C TRP A 49 15.94 0.95 34.72
N GLY A 50 15.61 1.73 35.74
CA GLY A 50 15.18 3.13 35.59
C GLY A 50 13.75 3.34 35.08
N LEU A 51 13.00 2.27 34.80
CA LEU A 51 11.60 2.32 34.39
C LEU A 51 10.69 1.88 35.53
N SER A 52 9.50 2.47 35.65
CA SER A 52 8.55 2.08 36.70
C SER A 52 8.06 0.65 36.51
N MET A 53 7.76 -0.06 37.60
CA MET A 53 7.20 -1.41 37.53
C MET A 53 5.88 -1.47 36.73
N VAL A 54 5.12 -0.39 36.71
CA VAL A 54 3.92 -0.24 35.86
C VAL A 54 4.26 -0.42 34.37
N TRP A 55 5.41 0.10 33.92
CA TRP A 55 5.86 -0.04 32.53
C TRP A 55 6.21 -1.49 32.21
N TRP A 56 6.92 -2.16 33.13
CA TRP A 56 7.27 -3.58 33.01
C TRP A 56 6.06 -4.50 32.98
N GLY A 57 5.03 -4.24 33.77
CA GLY A 57 3.78 -5.00 33.72
C GLY A 57 3.13 -4.97 32.33
N ARG A 58 3.24 -3.84 31.63
CA ARG A 58 2.64 -3.66 30.30
C ARG A 58 3.47 -4.27 29.20
N VAL A 59 4.80 -4.20 29.31
CA VAL A 59 5.68 -5.06 28.51
C VAL A 59 5.29 -6.53 28.72
N GLY A 60 5.03 -6.91 29.98
CA GLY A 60 4.51 -8.22 30.34
C GLY A 60 3.28 -8.63 29.53
N LYS A 61 2.24 -7.80 29.56
CA LYS A 61 1.00 -8.01 28.79
C LYS A 61 1.20 -8.01 27.28
N LEU A 62 2.07 -7.15 26.75
CA LEU A 62 2.40 -7.14 25.32
C LEU A 62 3.08 -8.45 24.90
N LEU A 63 4.03 -8.96 25.70
CA LEU A 63 4.69 -10.24 25.44
C LEU A 63 3.69 -11.40 25.52
N GLN A 64 2.76 -11.40 26.47
CA GLN A 64 1.68 -12.39 26.55
C GLN A 64 0.76 -12.33 25.31
N PHE A 65 0.42 -11.13 24.82
CA PHE A 65 -0.35 -10.95 23.59
C PHE A 65 0.40 -11.50 22.37
N LEU A 66 1.69 -11.19 22.23
CA LEU A 66 2.53 -11.72 21.16
C LEU A 66 2.65 -13.25 21.23
N ALA A 67 2.71 -13.82 22.43
CA ALA A 67 2.64 -15.28 22.62
C ALA A 67 1.31 -15.86 22.10
N GLY A 68 0.19 -15.18 22.36
CA GLY A 68 -1.11 -15.55 21.78
C GLY A 68 -1.11 -15.50 20.24
N CYS A 69 -0.53 -14.45 19.65
CA CYS A 69 -0.37 -14.34 18.19
C CYS A 69 0.48 -15.49 17.61
N VAL A 70 1.52 -15.92 18.31
CA VAL A 70 2.33 -17.09 17.94
C VAL A 70 1.49 -18.36 17.90
N VAL A 71 0.57 -18.56 18.86
CA VAL A 71 -0.37 -19.70 18.84
C VAL A 71 -1.33 -19.60 17.66
N VAL A 72 -1.87 -18.41 17.37
CA VAL A 72 -2.73 -18.20 16.18
C VAL A 72 -1.97 -18.52 14.90
N LEU A 73 -0.69 -18.11 14.80
CA LEU A 73 0.16 -18.44 13.66
C LEU A 73 0.42 -19.96 13.54
N ASP A 74 0.62 -20.65 14.68
CA ASP A 74 0.75 -22.12 14.71
C ASP A 74 -0.53 -22.80 14.20
N LEU A 75 -1.71 -22.28 14.57
CA LEU A 75 -3.00 -22.78 14.11
C LEU A 75 -3.27 -22.53 12.62
N VAL A 76 -2.78 -21.43 12.05
CA VAL A 76 -2.90 -21.15 10.61
C VAL A 76 -2.13 -22.18 9.78
N GLY A 77 -1.01 -22.68 10.32
CA GLY A 77 -0.17 -23.70 9.69
C GLY A 77 0.70 -23.16 8.55
N PRO A 78 1.87 -23.76 8.31
CA PRO A 78 2.80 -23.31 7.28
C PRO A 78 2.23 -23.46 5.86
N GLU A 79 1.35 -24.42 5.60
CA GLU A 79 0.74 -24.65 4.28
C GLU A 79 -0.07 -23.45 3.81
N ARG A 80 -0.88 -22.86 4.70
CA ARG A 80 -1.71 -21.69 4.36
C ARG A 80 -0.83 -20.48 4.09
N LEU A 81 0.22 -20.28 4.88
CA LEU A 81 1.16 -19.18 4.70
C LEU A 81 1.95 -19.32 3.38
N ARG A 82 2.39 -20.53 3.02
CA ARG A 82 2.99 -20.81 1.71
C ARG A 82 2.01 -20.55 0.58
N ALA A 83 0.74 -20.95 0.71
CA ALA A 83 -0.28 -20.69 -0.31
C ALA A 83 -0.58 -19.18 -0.47
N VAL A 84 -0.51 -18.40 0.62
CA VAL A 84 -0.61 -16.93 0.55
C VAL A 84 0.64 -16.34 -0.11
N GLY A 85 1.84 -16.78 0.28
CA GLY A 85 3.09 -16.33 -0.31
C GLY A 85 3.17 -16.63 -1.81
N ALA A 86 2.82 -17.85 -2.23
CA ALA A 86 2.76 -18.26 -3.63
C ALA A 86 1.78 -17.41 -4.44
N ARG A 87 0.58 -17.13 -3.89
CA ARG A 87 -0.39 -16.23 -4.52
C ARG A 87 0.12 -14.79 -4.63
N ALA A 88 0.83 -14.30 -3.61
CA ALA A 88 1.44 -12.98 -3.64
C ALA A 88 2.54 -12.90 -4.71
N THR A 89 3.43 -13.90 -4.78
CA THR A 89 4.50 -13.98 -5.78
C THR A 89 3.93 -14.09 -7.21
N ALA A 90 2.90 -14.92 -7.42
CA ALA A 90 2.23 -15.03 -8.70
C ALA A 90 1.66 -13.69 -9.16
N LYS A 91 0.96 -12.97 -8.25
CA LYS A 91 0.46 -11.62 -8.52
C LYS A 91 1.58 -10.63 -8.85
N VAL A 92 2.73 -10.71 -8.20
CA VAL A 92 3.89 -9.87 -8.55
C VAL A 92 4.40 -10.19 -9.95
N GLY A 93 4.46 -11.47 -10.32
CA GLY A 93 4.83 -11.90 -11.67
C GLY A 93 3.85 -11.40 -12.75
N ASP A 94 2.55 -11.58 -12.52
CA ASP A 94 1.50 -11.07 -13.40
C ASP A 94 1.59 -9.55 -13.55
N PHE A 95 1.89 -8.86 -12.45
CA PHE A 95 2.05 -7.42 -12.44
C PHE A 95 3.31 -6.95 -13.18
N GLN A 96 4.42 -7.67 -13.06
CA GLN A 96 5.63 -7.38 -13.84
C GLN A 96 5.37 -7.57 -15.35
N ALA A 97 4.68 -8.65 -15.72
CA ALA A 97 4.27 -8.88 -17.10
C ALA A 97 3.30 -7.80 -17.60
N TRP A 98 2.36 -7.37 -16.76
CA TRP A 98 1.48 -6.24 -17.05
C TRP A 98 2.27 -4.93 -17.21
N ARG A 99 3.29 -4.68 -16.38
CA ARG A 99 4.15 -3.50 -16.49
C ARG A 99 4.92 -3.44 -17.81
N SER A 100 5.39 -4.59 -18.33
CA SER A 100 5.96 -4.62 -19.68
C SER A 100 4.93 -4.21 -20.74
N ARG A 101 3.71 -4.73 -20.67
CA ARG A 101 2.62 -4.36 -21.59
C ARG A 101 2.20 -2.90 -21.46
N MET A 102 2.26 -2.33 -20.25
CA MET A 102 1.94 -0.92 -20.03
C MET A 102 2.93 0.05 -20.68
N ARG A 103 4.16 -0.39 -20.98
CA ARG A 103 5.08 0.41 -21.80
C ARG A 103 4.59 0.48 -23.25
N GLU A 104 4.21 -0.65 -23.83
CA GLU A 104 3.61 -0.71 -25.18
C GLU A 104 2.32 0.13 -25.25
N ILE A 105 1.45 0.00 -24.24
CA ILE A 105 0.22 0.82 -24.14
C ILE A 105 0.56 2.31 -24.03
N ARG A 106 1.63 2.70 -23.32
CA ARG A 106 2.01 4.11 -23.20
C ARG A 106 2.33 4.73 -24.55
N GLU A 107 3.04 4.01 -25.41
CA GLU A 107 3.34 4.46 -26.78
C GLU A 107 2.05 4.68 -27.58
N LEU A 108 1.07 3.77 -27.46
CA LEU A 108 -0.25 3.93 -28.08
C LEU A 108 -1.01 5.13 -27.52
N LEU A 109 -0.91 5.42 -26.23
CA LEU A 109 -1.54 6.60 -25.62
C LEU A 109 -0.85 7.89 -25.99
N GLU A 110 0.47 7.88 -26.16
CA GLU A 110 1.21 9.01 -26.68
C GLU A 110 0.83 9.30 -28.13
N LEU A 111 0.64 8.26 -28.95
CA LEU A 111 0.09 8.39 -30.29
C LEU A 111 -1.33 8.96 -30.28
N GLN A 112 -2.22 8.42 -29.44
CA GLN A 112 -3.59 8.94 -29.29
C GLN A 112 -3.59 10.41 -28.85
N ARG A 113 -2.71 10.79 -27.93
CA ARG A 113 -2.53 12.19 -27.50
C ARG A 113 -1.95 13.06 -28.61
N ALA A 114 -1.02 12.54 -29.42
CA ALA A 114 -0.45 13.27 -30.54
C ALA A 114 -1.52 13.54 -31.61
N ILE A 115 -2.32 12.53 -31.98
CA ILE A 115 -3.44 12.68 -32.93
C ILE A 115 -4.50 13.63 -32.35
N SER A 116 -4.84 13.50 -31.06
CA SER A 116 -5.79 14.43 -30.41
C SER A 116 -5.25 15.85 -30.40
N GLY A 117 -3.96 16.02 -30.07
CA GLY A 117 -3.24 17.29 -30.07
C GLY A 117 -3.16 17.95 -31.45
N TRP A 118 -3.28 17.15 -32.51
CA TRP A 118 -3.35 17.62 -33.88
C TRP A 118 -4.74 18.12 -34.29
N LEU A 119 -5.80 17.62 -33.65
CA LEU A 119 -7.17 18.08 -33.87
C LEU A 119 -7.50 19.28 -32.98
N ILE A 120 -7.14 19.19 -31.71
CA ILE A 120 -7.44 20.19 -30.67
C ILE A 120 -6.19 20.48 -29.85
N THR A 121 -5.93 21.76 -29.59
CA THR A 121 -4.82 22.19 -28.74
C THR A 121 -5.33 22.85 -27.47
N ARG A 122 -4.55 22.73 -26.39
CA ARG A 122 -4.85 23.35 -25.11
C ARG A 122 -4.33 24.79 -25.11
N VAL A 123 -5.24 25.76 -25.12
CA VAL A 123 -4.89 27.19 -25.15
C VAL A 123 -4.93 27.73 -23.73
N GLY A 124 -3.82 27.51 -23.01
CA GLY A 124 -3.63 27.97 -21.64
C GLY A 124 -4.30 27.10 -20.57
N SER A 125 -3.72 27.16 -19.37
CA SER A 125 -4.33 26.69 -18.12
C SER A 125 -4.38 27.90 -17.21
N ILE A 126 -5.58 28.45 -17.01
CA ILE A 126 -5.76 29.45 -15.96
C ILE A 126 -6.04 28.64 -14.71
N SER A 127 -5.02 28.45 -13.88
CA SER A 127 -5.21 27.90 -12.54
C SER A 127 -6.04 28.90 -11.73
N LYS A 128 -7.37 28.73 -11.74
CA LYS A 128 -8.25 29.44 -10.83
C LYS A 128 -8.29 28.70 -9.51
N VAL A 129 -8.30 29.44 -8.41
CA VAL A 129 -8.40 28.93 -7.03
C VAL A 129 -9.61 27.98 -6.81
N ASN A 130 -10.61 28.01 -7.71
CA ASN A 130 -11.80 27.16 -7.67
C ASN A 130 -11.92 26.12 -8.80
N GLY A 131 -10.83 25.81 -9.54
CA GLY A 131 -10.82 24.73 -10.53
C GLY A 131 -10.06 25.08 -11.83
N ASP A 132 -9.33 24.12 -12.37
CA ASP A 132 -8.58 24.23 -13.63
C ASP A 132 -9.57 24.22 -14.81
N THR A 133 -10.03 25.40 -15.26
CA THR A 133 -10.80 25.52 -16.50
C THR A 133 -9.84 25.40 -17.68
N ARG A 134 -9.77 24.20 -18.26
CA ARG A 134 -8.98 23.92 -19.46
C ARG A 134 -9.72 24.43 -20.68
N ARG A 135 -9.09 25.33 -21.45
CA ARG A 135 -9.64 25.83 -22.71
C ARG A 135 -9.02 25.05 -23.87
N TRP A 136 -9.87 24.61 -24.79
CA TRP A 136 -9.48 23.84 -25.97
C TRP A 136 -9.91 24.60 -27.21
N GLN A 137 -9.04 24.62 -28.23
CA GLN A 137 -9.32 25.22 -29.52
C GLN A 137 -8.95 24.24 -30.63
N PRO A 138 -9.70 24.21 -31.75
CA PRO A 138 -9.30 23.41 -32.91
C PRO A 138 -7.97 23.94 -33.46
N VAL A 139 -7.09 23.03 -33.86
CA VAL A 139 -5.79 23.40 -34.43
C VAL A 139 -5.98 23.90 -35.86
N GLY A 140 -5.42 25.07 -36.16
CA GLY A 140 -5.45 25.65 -37.51
C GLY A 140 -4.70 24.81 -38.56
N PRO A 141 -4.88 25.10 -39.85
CA PRO A 141 -4.13 24.45 -40.93
C PRO A 141 -2.64 24.83 -40.82
N GLY A 142 -1.84 23.93 -40.24
CA GLY A 142 -0.40 24.08 -40.08
C GLY A 142 0.29 22.72 -40.13
N ARG A 143 1.57 22.70 -40.55
CA ARG A 143 2.39 21.49 -40.61
C ARG A 143 2.80 21.07 -39.21
N TRP A 144 2.02 20.18 -38.61
CA TRP A 144 2.45 19.42 -37.45
C TRP A 144 2.97 18.07 -37.93
N TYR A 145 4.15 17.68 -37.45
CA TYR A 145 4.72 16.39 -37.74
C TYR A 145 4.08 15.35 -36.81
N LEU A 146 3.26 14.47 -37.37
CA LEU A 146 2.89 13.24 -36.66
C LEU A 146 4.05 12.26 -36.84
N PRO A 147 4.58 11.65 -35.76
CA PRO A 147 5.60 10.61 -35.91
C PRO A 147 5.08 9.52 -36.86
N GLU A 148 5.92 9.10 -37.80
CA GLU A 148 5.57 8.01 -38.72
C GLU A 148 5.27 6.75 -37.90
N GLN A 149 4.04 6.27 -38.01
CA GLN A 149 3.60 5.03 -37.40
C GLN A 149 3.25 4.05 -38.53
N PRO A 150 3.61 2.77 -38.42
CA PRO A 150 3.40 1.81 -39.49
C PRO A 150 1.91 1.55 -39.78
N TRP A 151 1.01 1.88 -38.84
CA TRP A 151 -0.43 1.59 -38.94
C TRP A 151 -1.28 2.75 -39.45
N PHE A 152 -0.75 3.98 -39.47
CA PHE A 152 -1.53 5.17 -39.80
C PHE A 152 -0.84 5.96 -40.91
N THR A 153 -1.50 6.04 -42.08
CA THR A 153 -1.02 6.87 -43.18
C THR A 153 -1.48 8.32 -42.99
N ALA A 154 -0.71 9.28 -43.53
CA ALA A 154 -1.09 10.69 -43.51
C ALA A 154 -2.50 10.93 -44.05
N ALA A 155 -2.87 10.23 -45.13
CA ALA A 155 -4.20 10.32 -45.74
C ALA A 155 -5.33 9.89 -44.78
N MET A 156 -5.13 8.82 -43.99
CA MET A 156 -6.12 8.39 -43.00
C MET A 156 -6.32 9.42 -41.89
N ILE A 157 -5.24 10.08 -41.49
CA ILE A 157 -5.27 11.12 -40.45
C ILE A 157 -5.95 12.38 -40.97
N ASP A 158 -5.65 12.79 -42.21
CA ASP A 158 -6.31 13.91 -42.88
C ASP A 158 -7.83 13.67 -43.03
N ASP A 159 -8.23 12.45 -43.38
CA ASP A 159 -9.65 12.04 -43.46
C ASP A 159 -10.34 12.10 -42.09
N LEU A 160 -9.70 11.59 -41.04
CA LEU A 160 -10.20 11.72 -39.67
C LEU A 160 -10.41 13.19 -39.30
N ARG A 161 -9.44 14.07 -39.61
CA ARG A 161 -9.56 15.50 -39.29
C ARG A 161 -10.68 16.17 -40.05
N ALA A 162 -10.81 15.92 -41.36
CA ALA A 162 -11.90 16.48 -42.15
C ALA A 162 -13.26 16.04 -41.59
N THR A 163 -13.40 14.77 -41.24
CA THR A 163 -14.62 14.20 -40.65
C THR A 163 -14.93 14.78 -39.27
N VAL A 164 -13.94 14.83 -38.38
CA VAL A 164 -14.14 15.36 -37.02
C VAL A 164 -14.45 16.85 -37.06
N LEU A 165 -13.68 17.67 -37.79
CA LEU A 165 -13.86 19.12 -37.81
C LEU A 165 -15.16 19.56 -38.51
N SER A 166 -15.65 18.79 -39.49
CA SER A 166 -16.93 19.11 -40.14
C SER A 166 -18.14 18.86 -39.23
N ARG A 167 -18.08 17.85 -38.35
CA ARG A 167 -19.15 17.51 -37.40
C ARG A 167 -19.04 18.24 -36.06
N LEU A 168 -17.84 18.67 -35.67
CA LEU A 168 -17.57 19.29 -34.37
C LEU A 168 -18.53 20.44 -33.99
N PRO A 169 -18.95 21.35 -34.91
CA PRO A 169 -19.89 22.42 -34.59
C PRO A 169 -21.29 21.92 -34.20
N GLN A 170 -21.66 20.69 -34.58
CA GLN A 170 -22.98 20.09 -34.33
C GLN A 170 -23.00 19.31 -33.00
N GLU A 171 -21.84 18.89 -32.50
CA GLU A 171 -21.69 18.00 -31.34
C GLU A 171 -21.55 18.77 -30.02
N HIS A 172 -22.55 19.58 -29.67
CA HIS A 172 -22.58 20.30 -28.40
C HIS A 172 -23.99 20.38 -27.80
N THR A 173 -24.07 20.41 -26.47
CA THR A 173 -25.32 20.54 -25.71
C THR A 173 -25.42 21.87 -24.96
N CYS A 174 -24.50 22.79 -25.22
CA CYS A 174 -24.40 24.05 -24.49
C CYS A 174 -25.40 25.09 -25.00
N ALA A 175 -26.05 25.80 -24.06
CA ALA A 175 -27.00 26.86 -24.38
C ALA A 175 -26.36 28.15 -24.92
N HIS A 176 -25.07 28.38 -24.64
CA HIS A 176 -24.34 29.57 -25.06
C HIS A 176 -23.38 29.25 -26.19
N VAL A 177 -23.32 30.13 -27.19
CA VAL A 177 -22.38 30.03 -28.31
C VAL A 177 -20.98 30.41 -27.83
N HIS A 178 -20.04 29.47 -27.93
CA HIS A 178 -18.61 29.68 -27.67
C HIS A 178 -17.85 29.60 -29.00
N PRO A 179 -17.71 30.71 -29.75
CA PRO A 179 -17.31 30.68 -31.17
C PRO A 179 -15.85 30.29 -31.40
N GLN A 180 -15.01 30.27 -30.36
CA GLN A 180 -13.58 29.95 -30.46
C GLN A 180 -13.13 28.84 -29.50
N GLU A 181 -13.94 28.51 -28.50
CA GLU A 181 -13.57 27.53 -27.46
C GLU A 181 -14.49 26.30 -27.59
N LEU A 182 -13.90 25.11 -27.47
CA LEU A 182 -14.66 23.86 -27.47
C LEU A 182 -15.23 23.61 -26.07
N CYS A 183 -16.52 23.28 -26.01
CA CYS A 183 -17.13 22.82 -24.78
C CYS A 183 -16.70 21.40 -24.41
N THR A 184 -17.01 20.97 -23.19
CA THR A 184 -16.69 19.63 -22.69
C THR A 184 -17.24 18.53 -23.60
N THR A 185 -18.47 18.66 -24.10
CA THR A 185 -19.10 17.68 -25.00
C THR A 185 -18.35 17.56 -26.34
N GLN A 186 -17.92 18.69 -26.93
CA GLN A 186 -17.14 18.68 -28.16
C GLN A 186 -15.75 18.06 -27.96
N VAL A 187 -15.11 18.36 -26.83
CA VAL A 187 -13.81 17.76 -26.47
C VAL A 187 -13.95 16.25 -26.28
N GLU A 188 -15.00 15.80 -25.58
CA GLU A 188 -15.32 14.38 -25.40
C GLU A 188 -15.62 13.69 -26.73
N TYR A 189 -16.34 14.35 -27.64
CA TYR A 189 -16.55 13.87 -29.00
C TYR A 189 -15.23 13.66 -29.75
N VAL A 190 -14.33 14.65 -29.76
CA VAL A 190 -13.01 14.51 -30.41
C VAL A 190 -12.23 13.33 -29.82
N PHE A 191 -12.16 13.22 -28.50
CA PHE A 191 -11.47 12.10 -27.86
C PHE A 191 -12.12 10.75 -28.21
N THR A 192 -13.44 10.68 -28.27
CA THR A 192 -14.17 9.47 -28.64
C THR A 192 -13.85 9.06 -30.08
N GLN A 193 -13.86 10.00 -31.03
CA GLN A 193 -13.53 9.73 -32.43
C GLN A 193 -12.07 9.30 -32.60
N VAL A 194 -11.12 9.98 -31.94
CA VAL A 194 -9.71 9.59 -31.99
C VAL A 194 -9.49 8.22 -31.35
N THR A 195 -10.17 7.92 -30.23
CA THR A 195 -10.09 6.61 -29.58
C THR A 195 -10.58 5.51 -30.51
N ALA A 196 -11.75 5.71 -31.15
CA ALA A 196 -12.31 4.76 -32.10
C ALA A 196 -11.38 4.56 -33.31
N PHE A 197 -10.91 5.65 -33.92
CA PHE A 197 -9.98 5.61 -35.04
C PHE A 197 -8.69 4.85 -34.73
N VAL A 198 -8.07 5.15 -33.58
CA VAL A 198 -6.85 4.44 -33.15
C VAL A 198 -7.15 2.97 -32.91
N ARG A 199 -8.24 2.65 -32.19
CA ARG A 199 -8.63 1.26 -31.90
C ARG A 199 -8.89 0.45 -33.17
N ASP A 200 -9.58 1.03 -34.14
CA ASP A 200 -9.98 0.36 -35.38
C ASP A 200 -8.83 0.23 -36.38
N GLY A 201 -7.90 1.19 -36.39
CA GLY A 201 -6.69 1.16 -37.23
C GLY A 201 -5.58 0.25 -36.69
N LEU A 202 -5.62 -0.11 -35.41
CA LEU A 202 -4.62 -0.99 -34.80
C LEU A 202 -4.83 -2.47 -35.17
N PRO A 203 -3.74 -3.25 -35.27
CA PRO A 203 -3.84 -4.70 -35.43
C PRO A 203 -4.51 -5.36 -34.21
N PRO A 204 -5.00 -6.62 -34.34
CA PRO A 204 -5.78 -7.28 -33.31
C PRO A 204 -5.08 -7.37 -31.94
N ARG A 205 -3.75 -7.56 -31.94
CA ARG A 205 -2.95 -7.69 -30.71
C ARG A 205 -2.95 -6.38 -29.92
N GLU A 206 -2.68 -5.26 -30.58
CA GLU A 206 -2.62 -3.93 -29.98
C GLU A 206 -4.01 -3.46 -29.54
N ARG A 207 -5.05 -3.84 -30.30
CA ARG A 207 -6.45 -3.60 -29.92
C ARG A 207 -6.82 -4.31 -28.62
N GLU A 208 -6.41 -5.57 -28.46
CA GLU A 208 -6.63 -6.32 -27.22
C GLU A 208 -5.95 -5.65 -26.03
N LEU A 209 -4.75 -5.08 -26.21
CA LEU A 209 -4.05 -4.35 -25.14
C LEU A 209 -4.81 -3.10 -24.69
N ILE A 210 -5.42 -2.35 -25.62
CA ILE A 210 -6.27 -1.19 -25.29
C ILE A 210 -7.53 -1.65 -24.54
N ASP A 211 -8.19 -2.71 -25.02
CA ASP A 211 -9.41 -3.23 -24.41
C ASP A 211 -9.16 -3.77 -22.99
N GLN A 212 -8.04 -4.50 -22.80
CA GLN A 212 -7.60 -4.97 -21.48
C GLN A 212 -7.37 -3.81 -20.52
N ARG A 213 -6.77 -2.72 -21.00
CA ARG A 213 -6.53 -1.51 -20.20
C ARG A 213 -7.85 -0.92 -19.69
N GLU A 214 -8.83 -0.75 -20.56
CA GLU A 214 -10.15 -0.20 -20.18
C GLU A 214 -10.89 -1.09 -19.17
N ALA A 215 -10.78 -2.42 -19.33
CA ALA A 215 -11.34 -3.37 -18.37
C ALA A 215 -10.70 -3.24 -16.98
N VAL A 216 -9.37 -3.10 -16.91
CA VAL A 216 -8.64 -2.93 -15.64
C VAL A 216 -9.02 -1.63 -14.94
N PHE A 217 -9.02 -0.49 -15.66
CA PHE A 217 -9.39 0.80 -15.07
C PHE A 217 -10.84 0.84 -14.55
N ARG A 218 -11.76 0.10 -15.19
CA ARG A 218 -13.17 0.03 -14.76
C ARG A 218 -13.33 -0.67 -13.41
N VAL A 219 -12.56 -1.74 -13.17
CA VAL A 219 -12.58 -2.47 -11.89
C VAL A 219 -11.91 -1.67 -10.78
N GLU A 220 -10.82 -0.98 -11.10
CA GLU A 220 -10.02 -0.21 -10.13
C GLU A 220 -10.79 0.99 -9.55
N LYS A 221 -11.57 1.71 -10.37
CA LYS A 221 -12.33 2.89 -9.94
C LYS A 221 -13.36 2.60 -8.82
N HIS A 222 -13.91 1.38 -8.78
CA HIS A 222 -14.90 0.98 -7.76
C HIS A 222 -14.27 0.29 -6.55
N GLY A 223 -13.13 -0.40 -6.71
CA GLY A 223 -12.43 -1.06 -5.60
C GLY A 223 -11.74 -0.09 -4.64
N CYS A 224 -11.05 0.92 -5.19
CA CYS A 224 -10.29 1.88 -4.39
C CYS A 224 -11.18 2.71 -3.46
N THR A 225 -12.34 3.14 -3.94
CA THR A 225 -13.26 3.96 -3.14
C THR A 225 -13.80 3.17 -1.95
N ALA A 226 -14.16 1.89 -2.12
CA ALA A 226 -14.62 1.06 -1.03
C ALA A 226 -13.54 0.78 0.03
N ILE A 227 -12.30 0.49 -0.40
CA ILE A 227 -11.18 0.20 0.52
C ILE A 227 -10.78 1.45 1.30
N VAL A 228 -10.67 2.60 0.63
CA VAL A 228 -10.33 3.87 1.28
C VAL A 228 -11.42 4.30 2.26
N VAL A 229 -12.70 4.17 1.88
CA VAL A 229 -13.82 4.46 2.79
C VAL A 229 -13.80 3.53 4.01
N THR A 230 -13.52 2.24 3.82
CA THR A 230 -13.43 1.28 4.94
C THR A 230 -12.29 1.65 5.90
N PHE A 231 -11.11 2.00 5.39
CA PHE A 231 -9.98 2.40 6.23
C PHE A 231 -10.21 3.75 6.93
N LEU A 232 -10.82 4.73 6.25
CA LEU A 232 -11.22 5.99 6.86
C LEU A 232 -12.26 5.78 7.96
N ALA A 233 -13.21 4.87 7.77
CA ALA A 233 -14.20 4.51 8.78
C ALA A 233 -13.54 3.83 10.00
N LEU A 234 -12.61 2.90 9.78
CA LEU A 234 -11.83 2.27 10.86
C LEU A 234 -10.99 3.29 11.62
N PHE A 235 -10.32 4.20 10.91
CA PHE A 235 -9.54 5.27 11.52
C PHE A 235 -10.43 6.25 12.31
N ALA A 236 -11.57 6.66 11.75
CA ALA A 236 -12.52 7.55 12.42
C ALA A 236 -13.12 6.89 13.66
N GLY A 237 -13.52 5.63 13.59
CA GLY A 237 -14.03 4.87 14.74
C GLY A 237 -12.98 4.75 15.84
N TRP A 238 -11.74 4.48 15.45
CA TRP A 238 -10.61 4.40 16.38
C TRP A 238 -10.24 5.76 17.00
N ALA A 239 -10.23 6.85 16.22
CA ALA A 239 -10.01 8.21 16.73
C ALA A 239 -11.12 8.64 17.69
N THR A 240 -12.39 8.30 17.36
CA THR A 240 -13.55 8.59 18.21
C THR A 240 -13.47 7.84 19.52
N PHE A 241 -13.01 6.58 19.50
CA PHE A 241 -12.74 5.79 20.71
C PHE A 241 -11.69 6.45 21.60
N ILE A 242 -10.59 6.98 21.03
CA ILE A 242 -9.58 7.73 21.78
C ILE A 242 -10.13 9.04 22.34
N VAL A 243 -10.86 9.82 21.56
CA VAL A 243 -11.41 11.11 22.04
C VAL A 243 -12.42 10.87 23.16
N HIS A 244 -13.33 9.91 22.99
CA HIS A 244 -14.33 9.59 24.00
C HIS A 244 -13.70 9.11 25.30
N GLY A 245 -12.70 8.24 25.20
CA GLY A 245 -12.00 7.74 26.37
C GLY A 245 -11.18 8.84 27.08
N ALA A 246 -10.66 9.83 26.35
CA ALA A 246 -9.91 10.94 26.93
C ALA A 246 -10.84 11.90 27.68
N LEU A 247 -12.01 12.19 27.09
CA LEU A 247 -13.04 13.05 27.69
C LEU A 247 -13.68 12.44 28.93
N THR A 248 -13.82 11.12 28.98
CA THR A 248 -14.42 10.41 30.12
C THR A 248 -13.41 10.10 31.23
N GLY A 249 -12.12 10.44 31.04
CA GLY A 249 -11.05 10.09 31.98
C GLY A 249 -10.84 8.58 32.13
N THR A 250 -11.44 7.77 31.26
CA THR A 250 -11.35 6.31 31.29
C THR A 250 -10.12 5.78 30.58
N LEU A 251 -9.45 6.60 29.75
CA LEU A 251 -8.19 6.21 29.14
C LEU A 251 -7.06 6.33 30.13
N SER A 252 -6.48 5.16 30.45
CA SER A 252 -5.15 5.11 31.06
C SER A 252 -4.16 5.91 30.19
N GLU A 253 -3.16 6.53 30.82
CA GLU A 253 -2.09 7.34 30.19
C GLU A 253 -1.42 6.68 28.96
N TRP A 254 -1.62 5.39 28.77
CA TRP A 254 -1.04 4.57 27.73
C TRP A 254 -1.78 4.56 26.40
N PHE A 255 -3.07 4.90 26.42
CA PHE A 255 -3.78 5.17 25.17
C PHE A 255 -3.27 6.45 24.49
N ALA A 256 -2.62 7.36 25.23
CA ALA A 256 -1.94 8.51 24.67
C ALA A 256 -0.63 8.17 23.92
N ILE A 257 -0.08 6.95 24.08
CA ILE A 257 1.19 6.52 23.45
C ILE A 257 0.97 5.38 22.46
N ILE A 258 0.33 4.28 22.88
CA ILE A 258 0.03 3.14 22.01
C ILE A 258 -1.04 3.51 20.98
N GLY A 259 -1.95 4.41 21.37
CA GLY A 259 -2.91 4.99 20.46
C GLY A 259 -2.19 5.54 19.22
N PRO A 260 -1.44 6.64 19.33
CA PRO A 260 -0.74 7.24 18.21
C PRO A 260 0.08 6.26 17.36
N LEU A 261 0.77 5.29 17.96
CA LEU A 261 1.53 4.27 17.22
C LEU A 261 0.64 3.32 16.39
N GLY A 262 -0.49 2.87 16.95
CA GLY A 262 -1.50 2.11 16.23
C GLY A 262 -2.11 2.94 15.10
N ALA A 263 -2.42 4.21 15.34
CA ALA A 263 -2.87 5.16 14.32
C ALA A 263 -1.83 5.31 13.22
N ILE A 264 -0.55 5.49 13.57
CA ILE A 264 0.54 5.67 12.62
C ILE A 264 0.73 4.40 11.80
N ALA A 265 0.67 3.21 12.40
CA ALA A 265 0.75 1.95 11.66
C ALA A 265 -0.45 1.76 10.71
N LEU A 266 -1.67 2.05 11.17
CA LEU A 266 -2.89 1.96 10.35
C LEU A 266 -2.89 3.03 9.25
N PHE A 267 -2.43 4.24 9.58
CA PHE A 267 -2.28 5.36 8.66
C PHE A 267 -1.19 5.06 7.65
N LEU A 268 -0.03 4.55 8.04
CA LEU A 268 1.03 4.11 7.12
C LEU A 268 0.54 2.97 6.24
N ALA A 269 -0.22 2.01 6.77
CA ALA A 269 -0.83 0.96 5.96
C ALA A 269 -1.86 1.52 4.95
N ALA A 270 -2.71 2.46 5.40
CA ALA A 270 -3.69 3.14 4.55
C ALA A 270 -3.01 4.03 3.51
N VAL A 271 -1.97 4.77 3.88
CA VAL A 271 -1.15 5.60 3.00
C VAL A 271 -0.38 4.72 2.02
N PHE A 272 0.17 3.58 2.42
CA PHE A 272 0.76 2.62 1.50
C PHE A 272 -0.26 2.03 0.52
N MET A 273 -1.51 1.84 0.94
CA MET A 273 -2.59 1.43 0.03
C MET A 273 -3.00 2.57 -0.91
N VAL A 274 -3.18 3.79 -0.40
CA VAL A 274 -3.66 4.96 -1.16
C VAL A 274 -2.60 5.53 -2.11
N ILE A 275 -1.35 5.65 -1.66
CA ILE A 275 -0.21 6.11 -2.47
C ILE A 275 0.18 5.05 -3.50
N GLY A 276 0.02 3.76 -3.17
CA GLY A 276 0.27 2.65 -4.09
C GLY A 276 -0.64 2.64 -5.32
N GLU A 277 -1.86 3.16 -5.21
CA GLU A 277 -2.88 3.06 -6.26
C GLU A 277 -2.90 4.26 -7.22
N ARG A 278 -2.42 5.44 -6.82
CA ARG A 278 -2.60 6.63 -7.66
C ARG A 278 -1.56 6.82 -8.76
N GLU A 279 -0.32 6.36 -8.62
CA GLU A 279 0.71 6.66 -9.64
C GLU A 279 1.85 5.62 -9.79
N LEU A 280 2.04 4.65 -8.89
CA LEU A 280 3.26 3.82 -8.93
C LEU A 280 2.98 2.31 -8.91
N PRO A 281 3.10 1.63 -10.07
CA PRO A 281 3.35 0.19 -10.15
C PRO A 281 4.39 -0.35 -9.15
N LEU A 282 5.28 0.50 -8.65
CA LEU A 282 6.23 0.16 -7.61
C LEU A 282 5.57 -0.25 -6.27
N GLY A 283 4.45 0.36 -5.88
CA GLY A 283 3.79 0.10 -4.60
C GLY A 283 3.19 -1.31 -4.51
N LEU A 284 2.54 -1.77 -5.59
CA LEU A 284 2.03 -3.14 -5.71
C LEU A 284 3.15 -4.18 -5.70
N ILE A 285 4.26 -3.91 -6.41
CA ILE A 285 5.45 -4.78 -6.42
C ILE A 285 6.04 -4.84 -5.02
N LEU A 286 6.26 -3.70 -4.36
CA LEU A 286 6.85 -3.65 -3.03
C LEU A 286 5.97 -4.38 -2.02
N ARG A 287 4.64 -4.16 -2.04
CA ARG A 287 3.69 -4.86 -1.17
C ARG A 287 3.70 -6.36 -1.41
N GLY A 288 3.59 -6.79 -2.66
CA GLY A 288 3.60 -8.21 -3.01
C GLY A 288 4.91 -8.88 -2.60
N THR A 289 6.04 -8.20 -2.79
CA THR A 289 7.37 -8.69 -2.42
C THR A 289 7.54 -8.77 -0.91
N VAL A 290 7.09 -7.76 -0.16
CA VAL A 290 7.15 -7.76 1.31
C VAL A 290 6.26 -8.87 1.87
N VAL A 291 5.01 -8.98 1.41
CA VAL A 291 4.08 -10.04 1.85
C VAL A 291 4.65 -11.41 1.51
N ALA A 292 5.14 -11.63 0.29
CA ALA A 292 5.76 -12.90 -0.12
C ALA A 292 6.99 -13.23 0.74
N SER A 293 7.86 -12.25 0.99
CA SER A 293 9.08 -12.45 1.79
C SER A 293 8.75 -12.77 3.25
N VAL A 294 7.84 -12.01 3.86
CA VAL A 294 7.40 -12.21 5.25
C VAL A 294 6.71 -13.58 5.38
N THR A 295 5.74 -13.90 4.53
CA THR A 295 5.02 -15.17 4.61
C THR A 295 5.92 -16.37 4.35
N THR A 296 6.87 -16.28 3.41
CA THR A 296 7.84 -17.35 3.14
C THR A 296 8.82 -17.53 4.30
N ALA A 297 9.33 -16.43 4.87
CA ALA A 297 10.20 -16.49 6.04
C ALA A 297 9.47 -17.10 7.25
N THR A 298 8.25 -16.63 7.54
CA THR A 298 7.41 -17.18 8.63
C THR A 298 7.08 -18.65 8.38
N ALA A 299 6.74 -19.03 7.15
CA ALA A 299 6.49 -20.42 6.80
C ALA A 299 7.75 -21.28 7.02
N LYS A 300 8.95 -20.80 6.65
CA LYS A 300 10.21 -21.52 6.87
C LYS A 300 10.53 -21.70 8.37
N VAL A 301 10.21 -20.71 9.20
CA VAL A 301 10.37 -20.82 10.66
C VAL A 301 9.35 -21.80 11.26
N LEU A 302 8.15 -21.89 10.68
CA LEU A 302 7.11 -22.86 11.03
C LEU A 302 7.36 -24.25 10.42
N ASP A 303 8.26 -24.38 9.45
CA ASP A 303 8.49 -25.60 8.69
C ASP A 303 9.55 -26.47 9.36
N HIS A 304 9.22 -27.03 10.51
CA HIS A 304 10.03 -28.11 11.06
C HIS A 304 9.14 -29.18 11.73
N THR A 305 9.07 -30.33 11.05
CA THR A 305 8.52 -31.61 11.52
C THR A 305 9.30 -32.22 12.70
N ALA A 306 10.26 -31.51 13.29
CA ALA A 306 11.04 -31.99 14.42
C ALA A 306 10.30 -31.73 15.75
N PRO A 307 10.37 -32.66 16.72
CA PRO A 307 9.87 -32.46 18.08
C PRO A 307 10.69 -31.38 18.80
N GLY A 308 10.35 -30.11 18.57
CA GLY A 308 11.11 -28.96 19.07
C GLY A 308 10.78 -27.66 18.36
N HIS A 309 9.48 -27.40 18.11
CA HIS A 309 9.03 -26.26 17.31
C HIS A 309 9.51 -24.93 17.94
N GLN A 310 10.47 -24.27 17.29
CA GLN A 310 11.09 -23.05 17.81
C GLN A 310 10.06 -21.95 18.06
N LEU A 311 9.01 -21.87 17.25
CA LEU A 311 7.93 -20.91 17.44
C LEU A 311 7.15 -21.17 18.72
N ARG A 312 6.91 -22.44 19.09
CA ARG A 312 6.23 -22.79 20.34
C ARG A 312 7.09 -22.47 21.55
N TRP A 313 8.39 -22.74 21.47
CA TRP A 313 9.35 -22.33 22.49
C TRP A 313 9.44 -20.81 22.61
N LEU A 314 9.43 -20.09 21.49
CA LEU A 314 9.37 -18.63 21.50
C LEU A 314 8.07 -18.13 22.14
N GLY A 315 6.91 -18.68 21.75
CA GLY A 315 5.62 -18.36 22.36
C GLY A 315 5.60 -18.65 23.86
N PHE A 316 6.14 -19.80 24.27
CA PHE A 316 6.30 -20.16 25.67
C PHE A 316 7.21 -19.20 26.42
N LEU A 317 8.38 -18.84 25.88
CA LEU A 317 9.29 -17.87 26.48
C LEU A 317 8.64 -16.50 26.59
N LEU A 318 8.00 -16.00 25.53
CA LEU A 318 7.25 -14.74 25.55
C LEU A 318 6.16 -14.76 26.61
N PHE A 319 5.43 -15.87 26.74
CA PHE A 319 4.39 -16.02 27.74
C PHE A 319 4.95 -16.04 29.15
N VAL A 320 5.96 -16.88 29.44
CA VAL A 320 6.56 -17.01 30.78
C VAL A 320 7.23 -15.71 31.21
N THR A 321 8.02 -15.09 30.33
CA THR A 321 8.64 -13.79 30.60
C THR A 321 7.57 -12.72 30.78
N GLY A 322 6.56 -12.70 29.91
CA GLY A 322 5.47 -11.75 29.99
C GLY A 322 4.66 -11.88 31.29
N PHE A 323 4.38 -13.11 31.71
CA PHE A 323 3.71 -13.44 32.96
C PHE A 323 4.55 -13.08 34.18
N GLY A 324 5.85 -13.36 34.15
CA GLY A 324 6.77 -12.97 35.23
C GLY A 324 6.83 -11.47 35.43
N LEU A 325 6.91 -10.69 34.34
CA LEU A 325 6.91 -9.22 34.42
C LEU A 325 5.57 -8.67 34.92
N ASP A 326 4.45 -9.25 34.48
CA ASP A 326 3.10 -8.86 34.92
C ASP A 326 2.89 -9.16 36.41
N LEU A 327 3.31 -10.35 36.87
CA LEU A 327 3.30 -10.75 38.28
C LEU A 327 4.15 -9.83 39.16
N LEU A 328 5.38 -9.52 38.73
CA LEU A 328 6.28 -8.65 39.49
C LEU A 328 5.74 -7.23 39.60
N SER A 329 4.94 -6.79 38.63
CA SER A 329 4.35 -5.44 38.60
C SER A 329 3.03 -5.30 39.36
N SER A 330 2.40 -6.43 39.70
CA SER A 330 1.12 -6.50 40.41
C SER A 330 1.34 -6.43 41.92
#